data_AF-A0A558FSW5-F1
#
_entry.id   AF-A0A558FSW5-F1
#
_cell.length_a   1.000
_cell.length_b   1.000
_cell.length_c   1.000
_cell.angle_alpha   90.00
_cell.angle_beta   90.00
_cell.angle_gamma   90.00
#
_symmetry.space_group_name_H-M   'P 1'
#
loop_
_entity.id
_entity.type
_entity.pdbx_description
1 polymer ?
#
loop_
_entity_poly.entity_id
_entity_poly.type
_entity_poly.pdbx_seq_one_letter_code
_entity_poly.pdbx_strand_id
1 'polypeptide(L)'
;MAEDEEIPPSPQFVEQATVTDDSVSDEFEENWPDCWARAAATLDWFDPYESVLPDDEPPFEWFAGGTLNACYNCVDRHVEAGAKNRVAIKWESHLGETRTYTYQDLYREVNEF
;
A
#
# COMPACT_ATOMS: atom_id res chain seq x y z
N MET A 1 -31.46 18.40 16.00
CA MET A 1 -30.40 17.43 15.68
C MET A 1 -30.71 17.00 14.27
N ALA A 2 -29.90 17.42 13.30
CA ALA A 2 -30.09 16.95 11.93
C ALA A 2 -29.77 15.45 11.93
N GLU A 3 -30.70 14.65 11.44
CA GLU A 3 -30.51 13.23 11.22
C GLU A 3 -29.43 13.10 10.13
N ASP A 4 -28.37 12.33 10.38
CA ASP A 4 -27.38 12.01 9.35
C ASP A 4 -28.09 11.22 8.25
N GLU A 5 -28.36 11.87 7.12
CA GLU A 5 -28.92 11.21 5.94
C GLU A 5 -27.81 10.33 5.33
N GLU A 6 -27.98 9.01 5.44
CA GLU A 6 -27.05 8.06 4.84
C GLU A 6 -27.16 8.10 3.31
N ILE A 7 -26.10 8.57 2.65
CA ILE A 7 -26.01 8.60 1.19
C ILE A 7 -25.22 7.35 0.73
N PRO A 8 -25.87 6.37 0.10
CA PRO A 8 -25.16 5.17 -0.37
C PRO A 8 -24.22 5.49 -1.54
N PRO A 9 -23.13 4.72 -1.72
CA PRO A 9 -22.25 4.88 -2.86
C PRO A 9 -23.00 4.64 -4.17
N SER A 10 -22.58 5.31 -5.23
CA SER A 10 -23.19 5.13 -6.55
C SER A 10 -22.89 3.74 -7.10
N PRO A 11 -23.79 3.14 -7.92
CA PRO A 11 -23.53 1.81 -8.51
C PRO A 11 -22.24 1.73 -9.32
N GLN A 12 -21.89 2.81 -10.03
CA GLN A 12 -20.65 2.89 -10.80
C GLN A 12 -19.40 2.85 -9.90
N PHE A 13 -19.47 3.41 -8.69
CA PHE A 13 -18.37 3.33 -7.73
C PHE A 13 -18.26 1.92 -7.16
N VAL A 14 -19.39 1.29 -6.81
CA VAL A 14 -19.43 -0.08 -6.28
C VAL A 14 -18.84 -1.09 -7.28
N GLU A 15 -19.13 -0.95 -8.57
CA GLU A 15 -18.65 -1.89 -9.62
C GLU A 15 -17.12 -1.98 -9.72
N GLN A 16 -16.40 -0.91 -9.41
CA GLN A 16 -14.94 -0.84 -9.51
C GLN A 16 -14.24 -0.93 -8.14
N ALA A 17 -15.00 -1.08 -7.06
CA ALA A 17 -14.44 -1.13 -5.72
C ALA A 17 -13.75 -2.48 -5.48
N THR A 18 -12.63 -2.44 -4.76
CA THR A 18 -11.93 -3.66 -4.34
C THR A 18 -12.73 -4.47 -3.31
N VAL A 19 -13.56 -3.78 -2.52
CA VAL A 19 -14.37 -4.34 -1.42
C VAL A 19 -15.72 -3.63 -1.42
N THR A 20 -16.80 -4.39 -1.28
CA THR A 20 -18.18 -3.87 -1.34
C THR A 20 -19.02 -4.20 -0.11
N ASP A 21 -18.52 -5.07 0.76
CA ASP A 21 -19.26 -5.69 1.87
C ASP A 21 -18.33 -5.84 3.08
N ASP A 22 -18.90 -6.19 4.24
CA ASP A 22 -18.16 -6.31 5.52
C ASP A 22 -17.20 -7.52 5.60
N SER A 23 -17.14 -8.32 4.53
CA SER A 23 -16.31 -9.53 4.47
C SER A 23 -14.84 -9.34 4.85
N VAL A 24 -14.28 -8.13 4.64
CA VAL A 24 -12.90 -7.83 5.04
C VAL A 24 -12.77 -7.68 6.55
N SER A 25 -13.76 -7.11 7.24
CA SER A 25 -13.75 -7.03 8.70
C SER A 25 -13.80 -8.45 9.28
N ASP A 26 -14.73 -9.26 8.80
CA ASP A 26 -14.88 -10.67 9.21
C ASP A 26 -13.57 -11.45 8.95
N GLU A 27 -12.93 -11.26 7.79
CA GLU A 27 -11.66 -11.92 7.47
C GLU A 27 -10.56 -11.57 8.49
N PHE A 28 -10.45 -10.30 8.88
CA PHE A 28 -9.42 -9.84 9.81
C PHE A 28 -9.69 -10.22 11.27
N GLU A 29 -10.96 -10.35 11.68
CA GLU A 29 -11.33 -10.81 13.02
C GLU A 29 -11.16 -12.33 13.18
N GLU A 30 -11.52 -13.11 12.16
CA GLU A 30 -11.59 -14.57 12.26
C GLU A 30 -10.29 -15.28 11.88
N ASN A 31 -9.45 -14.69 11.01
CA ASN A 31 -8.29 -15.37 10.41
C ASN A 31 -6.95 -14.82 10.90
N TRP A 32 -6.83 -14.57 12.19
CA TRP A 32 -5.55 -14.19 12.79
C TRP A 32 -4.58 -15.39 12.85
N PRO A 33 -3.27 -15.23 12.51
CA PRO A 33 -2.59 -14.06 11.96
C PRO A 33 -2.54 -14.03 10.41
N ASP A 34 -3.14 -15.01 9.75
CA ASP A 34 -3.07 -15.22 8.30
C ASP A 34 -3.61 -14.04 7.47
N CYS A 35 -4.61 -13.31 7.99
CA CYS A 35 -5.12 -12.07 7.39
C CYS A 35 -4.00 -11.03 7.18
N TRP A 36 -3.11 -10.88 8.17
CA TRP A 36 -1.95 -10.00 8.10
C TRP A 36 -0.82 -10.59 7.27
N ALA A 37 -0.64 -11.91 7.27
CA ALA A 37 0.32 -12.55 6.39
C ALA A 37 -0.02 -12.31 4.91
N ARG A 38 -1.32 -12.37 4.57
CA ARG A 38 -1.83 -12.04 3.24
C ARG A 38 -1.58 -10.57 2.88
N ALA A 39 -1.82 -9.64 3.80
CA ALA A 39 -1.52 -8.23 3.58
C ALA A 39 -0.02 -8.00 3.34
N ALA A 40 0.85 -8.64 4.14
CA ALA A 40 2.30 -8.55 4.02
C ALA A 40 2.83 -9.16 2.71
N ALA A 41 2.13 -10.13 2.13
CA ALA A 41 2.48 -10.71 0.82
C ALA A 41 2.33 -9.72 -0.35
N THR A 42 1.71 -8.55 -0.14
CA THR A 42 1.66 -7.47 -1.15
C THR A 42 2.96 -6.65 -1.22
N LEU A 43 3.86 -6.85 -0.26
CA LEU A 43 5.17 -6.24 -0.19
C LEU A 43 6.24 -7.23 -0.67
N ASP A 44 7.29 -6.69 -1.26
CA ASP A 44 8.49 -7.43 -1.61
C ASP A 44 9.47 -7.37 -0.44
N TRP A 45 9.76 -8.55 0.11
CA TRP A 45 10.69 -8.78 1.21
C TRP A 45 12.02 -9.26 0.64
N PHE A 46 13.13 -8.77 1.19
CA PHE A 46 14.46 -9.27 0.87
C PHE A 46 14.75 -10.54 1.66
N ASP A 47 14.46 -10.52 2.97
CA ASP A 47 14.42 -11.69 3.81
C ASP A 47 12.98 -11.91 4.32
N PRO A 48 12.43 -13.13 4.21
CA PRO A 48 11.09 -13.42 4.71
C PRO A 48 11.04 -13.29 6.23
N TYR A 49 9.91 -12.82 6.75
CA TYR A 49 9.66 -12.79 8.20
C TYR A 49 9.32 -14.19 8.74
N GLU A 50 9.59 -14.40 10.02
CA GLU A 50 9.33 -15.67 10.73
C GLU A 50 7.99 -15.65 11.48
N SER A 51 7.56 -14.48 11.95
CA SER A 51 6.29 -14.32 12.68
C SER A 51 5.66 -12.95 12.45
N VAL A 52 4.33 -12.90 12.32
CA VAL A 52 3.57 -11.66 12.10
C VAL A 52 3.58 -10.75 13.34
N LEU A 53 3.32 -11.30 14.52
CA LEU A 53 3.37 -10.59 15.81
C LEU A 53 3.67 -11.65 16.88
N PRO A 54 4.93 -11.82 17.31
CA PRO A 54 5.31 -12.87 18.25
C PRO A 54 4.82 -12.58 19.68
N ASP A 55 4.75 -11.31 20.08
CA ASP A 55 4.33 -10.86 21.40
C ASP A 55 3.10 -9.95 21.32
N ASP A 56 2.11 -10.21 22.17
CA ASP A 56 0.91 -9.39 22.34
C ASP A 56 1.04 -8.34 23.46
N GLU A 57 2.27 -8.16 23.98
CA GLU A 57 2.63 -7.17 24.98
C GLU A 57 3.72 -6.21 24.46
N PRO A 58 3.74 -4.95 24.92
CA PRO A 58 4.74 -3.98 24.49
C PRO A 58 6.16 -4.36 24.98
N PRO A 59 7.21 -4.13 24.16
CA PRO A 59 7.18 -3.51 22.83
C PRO A 59 6.70 -4.49 21.73
N PHE A 60 5.76 -4.03 20.90
CA PHE A 60 5.26 -4.82 19.77
C PHE A 60 6.28 -4.88 18.64
N GLU A 61 6.55 -6.08 18.14
CA GLU A 61 7.38 -6.32 16.97
C GLU A 61 6.53 -6.95 15.86
N TRP A 62 6.34 -6.24 14.75
CA TRP A 62 5.59 -6.75 13.61
C TRP A 62 6.52 -7.31 12.54
N PHE A 63 6.16 -8.47 12.00
CA PHE A 63 6.90 -9.18 10.94
C PHE A 63 8.37 -9.44 11.32
N ALA A 64 8.56 -9.96 12.53
CA ALA A 64 9.86 -10.26 13.12
C ALA A 64 10.74 -11.13 12.20
N GLY A 65 12.02 -10.80 12.14
CA GLY A 65 13.01 -11.46 11.27
C GLY A 65 12.97 -11.04 9.79
N GLY A 66 11.90 -10.37 9.35
CA GLY A 66 11.77 -9.92 7.96
C GLY A 66 12.58 -8.66 7.67
N THR A 67 13.12 -8.56 6.46
CA THR A 67 13.78 -7.35 5.98
C THR A 67 13.17 -6.89 4.67
N LEU A 68 12.98 -5.58 4.53
CA LEU A 68 12.52 -4.95 3.30
C LEU A 68 13.11 -3.56 3.17
N ASN A 69 12.98 -2.99 1.98
CA ASN A 69 13.29 -1.58 1.74
C ASN A 69 12.06 -0.85 1.19
N ALA A 70 11.73 0.28 1.82
CA ALA A 70 10.57 1.09 1.43
C ALA A 70 10.74 1.71 0.04
N CYS A 71 11.95 2.20 -0.31
CA CYS A 71 12.22 2.73 -1.64
C CYS A 71 12.06 1.63 -2.70
N TYR A 72 12.57 0.43 -2.43
CA TYR A 72 12.42 -0.71 -3.35
C TYR A 72 10.94 -1.04 -3.64
N ASN A 73 10.12 -1.12 -2.59
CA ASN A 73 8.69 -1.38 -2.71
C ASN A 73 7.92 -0.23 -3.40
N CYS A 74 8.36 1.00 -3.23
CA CYS A 74 7.67 2.17 -3.77
C CYS A 74 8.12 2.56 -5.18
N VAL A 75 9.34 2.19 -5.60
CA VAL A 75 9.96 2.70 -6.84
C VAL A 75 10.56 1.57 -7.66
N ASP A 76 11.59 0.90 -7.14
CA ASP A 76 12.44 -0.02 -7.89
C ASP A 76 11.65 -1.19 -8.49
N ARG A 77 10.81 -1.87 -7.69
CA ARG A 77 10.02 -3.02 -8.17
C ARG A 77 9.11 -2.68 -9.34
N HIS A 78 8.62 -1.44 -9.41
CA HIS A 78 7.77 -1.00 -10.50
C HIS A 78 8.57 -0.72 -11.78
N VAL A 79 9.80 -0.22 -11.64
CA VAL A 79 10.75 -0.08 -12.77
C VAL A 79 11.12 -1.46 -13.31
N GLU A 80 11.44 -2.42 -12.43
CA GLU A 80 11.81 -3.79 -12.77
C GLU A 80 10.66 -4.57 -13.44
N ALA A 81 9.43 -4.39 -12.96
CA ALA A 81 8.22 -4.97 -13.55
C ALA A 81 7.80 -4.35 -14.90
N GLY A 82 8.63 -3.47 -15.48
CA GLY A 82 8.40 -2.87 -16.80
C GLY A 82 7.53 -1.61 -16.81
N ALA A 83 7.11 -1.10 -15.66
CA ALA A 83 6.32 0.12 -15.55
C ALA A 83 7.17 1.41 -15.59
N LYS A 84 8.37 1.34 -16.20
CA LYS A 84 9.35 2.44 -16.26
C LYS A 84 8.76 3.76 -16.74
N ASN A 85 7.93 3.71 -17.78
CA ASN A 85 7.29 4.87 -18.40
C ASN A 85 5.93 5.23 -17.78
N ARG A 86 5.46 4.46 -16.78
CA ARG A 86 4.23 4.77 -16.06
C ARG A 86 4.48 5.99 -15.18
N VAL A 87 3.54 6.93 -15.17
CA VAL A 87 3.59 8.10 -14.30
C VAL A 87 3.50 7.64 -12.84
N ALA A 88 4.48 8.03 -12.03
CA ALA A 88 4.51 7.77 -10.59
C ALA A 88 3.99 8.98 -9.80
N ILE A 89 4.44 10.19 -10.16
CA ILE A 89 4.06 11.43 -9.49
C ILE A 89 3.58 12.45 -10.53
N LYS A 90 2.40 13.01 -10.28
CA LYS A 90 1.96 14.28 -10.89
C LYS A 90 2.02 15.33 -9.79
N TRP A 91 2.95 16.26 -9.94
CA TRP A 91 3.13 17.36 -9.02
C TRP A 91 2.54 18.62 -9.63
N GLU A 92 1.71 19.32 -8.86
CA GLU A 92 1.12 20.61 -9.23
C GLU A 92 1.44 21.63 -8.14
N SER A 93 2.04 22.74 -8.55
CA SER A 93 2.38 23.85 -7.67
C SER A 93 1.18 24.77 -7.48
N HIS A 94 1.16 25.49 -6.35
CA HIS A 94 0.14 26.51 -6.13
C HIS A 94 0.14 27.62 -7.19
N LEU A 95 1.28 27.84 -7.87
CA LEU A 95 1.43 28.82 -8.94
C LEU A 95 1.05 28.26 -10.32
N GLY A 96 0.53 27.03 -10.39
CA GLY A 96 0.09 26.39 -11.63
C GLY A 96 1.21 25.71 -12.42
N GLU A 97 2.42 25.59 -11.86
CA GLU A 97 3.48 24.80 -12.49
C GLU A 97 3.17 23.32 -12.30
N THR A 98 3.38 22.51 -13.33
CA THR A 98 3.18 21.07 -13.25
C THR A 98 4.46 20.34 -13.61
N ARG A 99 4.71 19.22 -12.91
CA ARG A 99 5.78 18.28 -13.22
C ARG A 99 5.22 16.87 -13.17
N THR A 100 5.69 16.04 -14.10
CA THR A 100 5.32 14.64 -14.15
C THR A 100 6.60 13.83 -14.08
N TYR A 101 6.66 12.91 -13.12
CA TYR A 101 7.75 11.97 -12.97
C TYR A 101 7.24 10.58 -13.29
N THR A 102 7.90 9.91 -14.23
CA THR A 102 7.72 8.47 -14.41
C THR A 102 8.44 7.70 -13.30
N TYR A 103 8.15 6.40 -13.14
CA TYR A 103 8.92 5.56 -12.21
C TYR A 103 10.42 5.58 -12.52
N GLN A 104 10.81 5.65 -13.79
CA GLN A 104 12.21 5.74 -14.19
C GLN A 104 12.86 7.08 -13.82
N ASP A 105 12.11 8.18 -13.92
CA ASP A 105 12.61 9.50 -13.50
C ASP A 105 12.77 9.53 -11.99
N LEU A 106 11.74 9.10 -11.25
CA LEU A 106 11.76 9.05 -9.79
C LEU A 106 12.91 8.15 -9.27
N TYR A 107 13.14 7.00 -9.90
CA TYR A 107 14.26 6.13 -9.57
C TYR A 107 15.62 6.83 -9.68
N ARG A 108 15.83 7.63 -10.73
CA ARG A 108 17.09 8.36 -10.92
C ARG A 108 17.26 9.44 -9.86
N GLU A 109 16.22 10.23 -9.62
CA GLU A 109 16.23 11.35 -8.66
C GLU A 109 16.50 10.86 -7.22
N VAL A 110 15.90 9.73 -6.82
CA VAL A 110 16.11 9.14 -5.48
C VAL A 110 17.54 8.60 -5.30
N ASN A 111 18.19 8.16 -6.37
CA ASN A 111 19.53 7.57 -6.34
C ASN A 111 20.66 8.55 -6.72
N GLU A 112 20.37 9.86 -6.79
CA GLU A 112 21.36 10.86 -7.25
C GLU A 112 22.43 11.22 -6.19
N PHE A 113 22.19 10.91 -4.90
CA PHE A 113 23.02 11.33 -3.77
C PHE A 113 23.64 10.17 -2.98
#